data_AF-A0A7V1IC95-F1
#
_entry.id   AF-A0A7V1IC95-F1
#
_cell.length_a   1.000
_cell.length_b   1.000
_cell.length_c   1.000
_cell.angle_alpha   90.00
_cell.angle_beta   90.00
_cell.angle_gamma   90.00
#
_symmetry.space_group_name_H-M   'P 1'
#
loop_
_entity.id
_entity.type
_entity.pdbx_description
1 polymer ?
#
loop_
_entity_poly.entity_id
_entity_poly.type
_entity_poly.pdbx_seq_one_letter_code
_entity_poly.pdbx_strand_id
1 'polypeptide(L)'
;FKQQFLAATNAVEGSGWGILGYHPALDRLVILQAEIHQNLTLQGVIPLLVCDVWEHAYYLKYRNRRPEWTAAFLEHLVNWDDVAERFRAAK
;
A
#
# COMPACT_ATOMS: atom_id res chain seq x y z
N PHE A 1 2.82 -11.62 -4.23
CA PHE A 1 2.72 -10.36 -3.47
C PHE A 1 3.08 -9.13 -4.30
N LYS A 2 4.36 -8.87 -4.65
CA LYS A 2 4.80 -7.61 -5.30
C LYS A 2 3.95 -7.19 -6.51
N GLN A 3 3.72 -8.11 -7.46
CA GLN A 3 2.90 -7.84 -8.65
C GLN A 3 1.46 -7.45 -8.29
N GLN A 4 0.82 -8.17 -7.36
CA GLN A 4 -0.54 -7.87 -6.91
C GLN A 4 -0.61 -6.53 -6.16
N PHE A 5 0.40 -6.22 -5.33
CA PHE A 5 0.49 -4.96 -4.61
C PHE A 5 0.61 -3.80 -5.59
N LEU A 6 1.53 -3.88 -6.56
CA LEU A 6 1.69 -2.86 -7.60
C LEU A 6 0.43 -2.71 -8.45
N ALA A 7 -0.20 -3.82 -8.84
CA ALA A 7 -1.43 -3.79 -9.62
C ALA A 7 -2.56 -3.06 -8.86
N ALA A 8 -2.82 -3.43 -7.61
CA ALA A 8 -3.85 -2.80 -6.77
C ALA A 8 -3.54 -1.31 -6.50
N THR A 9 -2.28 -1.01 -6.16
CA THR A 9 -1.84 0.36 -5.83
C THR A 9 -1.94 1.30 -7.03
N ASN A 10 -1.59 0.82 -8.23
CA ASN A 10 -1.73 1.61 -9.45
C ASN A 10 -3.18 1.81 -9.88
N ALA A 11 -4.06 0.85 -9.56
CA ALA A 11 -5.48 0.86 -9.90
C ALA A 11 -6.36 1.72 -8.97
N VAL A 12 -5.81 2.32 -7.90
CA VAL A 12 -6.56 3.26 -7.05
C VAL A 12 -7.11 4.40 -7.91
N GLU A 13 -8.43 4.57 -7.92
CA GLU A 13 -9.07 5.64 -8.68
C GLU A 13 -8.86 6.99 -7.98
N GLY A 14 -8.44 8.00 -8.75
CA GLY A 14 -8.13 9.32 -8.23
C GLY A 14 -7.00 9.29 -7.19
N SER A 15 -7.33 9.71 -5.97
CA SER A 15 -6.43 9.83 -4.83
C SER A 15 -6.62 8.69 -3.84
N GLY A 16 -5.54 8.19 -3.23
CA GLY A 16 -5.65 7.15 -2.23
C GLY A 16 -4.35 6.41 -1.92
N TRP A 17 -4.48 5.15 -1.54
CA TRP A 17 -3.41 4.36 -0.95
C TRP A 17 -3.42 2.90 -1.43
N GLY A 18 -2.24 2.33 -1.62
CA GLY A 18 -2.05 0.88 -1.71
C GLY A 18 -1.60 0.32 -0.37
N ILE A 19 -2.27 -0.70 0.17
CA ILE A 19 -2.04 -1.18 1.53
C ILE A 19 -1.75 -2.68 1.51
N LEU A 20 -0.65 -3.09 2.14
CA LEU A 20 -0.47 -4.46 2.63
C LEU A 20 -0.86 -4.46 4.11
N GLY A 21 -1.83 -5.29 4.47
CA GLY A 21 -2.31 -5.41 5.84
C GLY A 21 -2.42 -6.86 6.31
N TYR A 22 -2.54 -7.04 7.61
CA TYR A 22 -2.85 -8.33 8.24
C TYR A 22 -4.27 -8.30 8.82
N HIS A 23 -5.04 -9.37 8.62
CA HIS A 23 -6.36 -9.53 9.19
C HIS A 23 -6.33 -10.61 10.27
N PRO A 24 -6.25 -10.27 11.57
CA PRO A 24 -6.06 -11.24 12.65
C PRO A 24 -7.15 -12.30 12.71
N ALA A 25 -8.42 -11.92 12.52
CA ALA A 25 -9.53 -12.89 12.58
C ALA A 25 -9.51 -13.93 11.43
N LEU A 26 -8.77 -13.66 10.35
CA LEU A 26 -8.63 -14.58 9.21
C LEU A 26 -7.25 -15.25 9.16
N ASP A 27 -6.32 -14.85 10.05
CA ASP A 27 -4.88 -15.19 10.02
C ASP A 27 -4.29 -15.06 8.61
N ARG A 28 -4.54 -13.91 7.94
CA ARG A 28 -4.15 -13.69 6.54
C ARG A 28 -3.59 -12.31 6.27
N LEU A 29 -2.63 -12.25 5.36
CA LEU A 29 -2.19 -11.02 4.72
C LEU A 29 -3.14 -10.67 3.57
N VAL A 30 -3.49 -9.39 3.47
CA VAL A 30 -4.40 -8.84 2.46
C VAL A 30 -3.76 -7.64 1.77
N ILE A 31 -4.16 -7.43 0.52
CA ILE A 31 -3.81 -6.24 -0.25
C ILE A 31 -5.08 -5.45 -0.48
N LEU A 32 -5.07 -4.18 -0.12
CA LEU A 32 -6.22 -3.28 -0.26
C LEU A 32 -5.82 -2.11 -1.15
N GLN A 33 -6.81 -1.62 -1.90
CA GLN A 33 -6.79 -0.29 -2.51
C GLN A 33 -7.75 0.57 -1.69
N ALA A 34 -7.27 1.68 -1.17
CA ALA A 34 -8.08 2.60 -0.38
C ALA A 34 -8.23 3.92 -1.14
N GLU A 35 -9.45 4.25 -1.54
CA GLU A 35 -9.73 5.55 -2.17
C GLU A 35 -9.92 6.64 -1.09
N ILE A 36 -9.45 7.84 -1.42
CA ILE A 36 -9.38 9.00 -0.52
C ILE A 36 -8.60 8.62 0.75
N HIS A 37 -9.27 8.35 1.87
CA HIS A 37 -8.62 7.91 3.10
C HIS A 37 -9.11 6.54 3.59
N GLN A 38 -10.29 6.07 3.15
CA GLN A 38 -10.94 4.92 3.77
C GLN A 38 -11.88 4.13 2.87
N ASN A 39 -12.23 4.63 1.70
CA ASN A 39 -13.17 3.93 0.82
C ASN A 39 -12.53 2.63 0.33
N LEU A 40 -13.35 1.57 0.22
CA LEU A 40 -12.90 0.21 -0.14
C LEU A 40 -11.92 -0.45 0.84
N THR A 41 -11.73 0.12 2.03
CA THR A 41 -10.97 -0.55 3.10
C THR A 41 -11.76 -1.66 3.76
N LEU A 42 -11.03 -2.62 4.35
CA LEU A 42 -11.58 -3.73 5.12
C LEU A 42 -11.39 -3.46 6.61
N GLN A 43 -12.47 -3.55 7.38
CA GLN A 43 -12.43 -3.37 8.84
C GLN A 43 -11.62 -4.48 9.52
N GLY A 44 -10.94 -4.15 10.63
CA GLY A 44 -10.14 -5.11 11.40
C GLY A 44 -8.79 -5.46 10.76
N VAL A 45 -8.44 -4.86 9.62
CA VAL A 45 -7.10 -5.00 9.02
C VAL A 45 -6.13 -4.07 9.73
N ILE A 46 -4.99 -4.62 10.15
CA ILE A 46 -3.85 -3.90 10.70
C ILE A 46 -2.90 -3.57 9.54
N PRO A 47 -2.71 -2.29 9.17
CA PRO A 47 -1.81 -1.91 8.08
C PRO A 47 -0.35 -2.19 8.44
N LEU A 48 0.37 -2.86 7.53
CA LEU A 48 1.79 -3.18 7.68
C LEU A 48 2.66 -2.29 6.79
N LEU A 49 2.22 -2.05 5.56
CA LEU A 49 2.86 -1.16 4.59
C LEU A 49 1.78 -0.38 3.85
N VAL A 50 1.99 0.92 3.69
CA VAL A 50 1.10 1.83 2.98
C VAL A 50 1.90 2.62 1.94
N CYS A 51 1.46 2.60 0.69
CA CYS A 51 1.99 3.41 -0.39
C CYS A 51 1.02 4.54 -0.72
N ASP A 52 1.47 5.78 -0.61
CA ASP A 52 0.72 6.96 -1.03
C ASP A 52 0.69 7.06 -2.56
N VAL A 53 -0.52 7.16 -3.14
CA VAL A 53 -0.73 7.41 -4.56
C VAL A 53 -1.58 8.65 -4.84
N TRP A 54 -1.75 9.53 -3.85
CA TRP A 54 -2.13 10.91 -4.11
C TRP A 54 -1.10 11.57 -5.02
N GLU A 55 -1.54 12.32 -6.02
CA GLU A 55 -0.60 12.92 -6.99
C GLU A 55 0.48 13.75 -6.28
N HIS A 56 0.13 14.48 -5.21
CA HIS A 56 1.10 15.27 -4.45
C HIS A 56 2.28 14.47 -3.87
N ALA A 57 2.17 13.15 -3.73
CA ALA A 57 3.23 12.32 -3.17
C ALA A 57 4.39 12.10 -4.16
N TYR A 58 4.10 12.16 -5.46
CA TYR A 58 5.09 11.81 -6.50
C TYR A 58 5.16 12.77 -7.68
N TYR A 59 4.20 13.69 -7.84
CA TYR A 59 4.03 14.45 -9.07
C TYR A 59 5.26 15.28 -9.46
N LEU A 60 5.97 15.86 -8.49
CA LEU A 60 7.15 16.70 -8.80
C LEU A 60 8.25 15.92 -9.54
N LYS A 61 8.43 14.62 -9.22
CA LYS A 61 9.48 13.77 -9.82
C LYS A 61 8.96 12.88 -10.94
N TYR A 62 7.78 12.30 -10.76
CA TYR A 62 7.24 11.29 -11.69
C TYR A 62 6.13 11.83 -12.58
N ARG A 63 5.55 13.00 -12.29
CA ARG A 63 4.40 13.57 -13.00
C ARG A 63 3.25 12.56 -13.04
N ASN A 64 2.71 12.28 -14.22
CA ASN A 64 1.65 11.29 -14.45
C ASN A 64 2.12 9.83 -14.43
N ARG A 65 3.41 9.56 -14.16
CA ARG A 65 4.00 8.21 -14.23
C ARG A 65 3.89 7.48 -12.90
N ARG A 66 2.66 7.30 -12.43
CA ARG A 66 2.35 6.56 -11.19
C ARG A 66 2.96 5.15 -11.16
N PRO A 67 2.96 4.34 -12.25
CA PRO A 67 3.58 3.02 -12.22
C PRO A 67 5.08 3.04 -11.93
N GLU A 68 5.80 4.06 -12.39
CA GLU A 68 7.23 4.23 -12.08
C GLU A 68 7.43 4.61 -10.60
N TRP A 69 6.56 5.47 -10.05
CA TRP A 69 6.58 5.81 -8.63
C TRP A 69 6.36 4.59 -7.74
N THR A 70 5.31 3.82 -7.99
CA THR A 70 4.94 2.68 -7.13
C THR A 70 5.98 1.56 -7.21
N ALA A 71 6.57 1.33 -8.39
CA ALA A 71 7.70 0.41 -8.55
C ALA A 71 8.92 0.88 -7.75
N ALA A 72 9.35 2.13 -7.92
CA ALA A 72 10.49 2.69 -7.19
C ALA A 72 10.27 2.69 -5.67
N PHE A 73 9.05 3.00 -5.22
CA PHE A 73 8.67 2.90 -3.81
C PHE A 73 8.91 1.49 -3.28
N LEU A 74 8.34 0.48 -3.94
CA LEU A 74 8.41 -0.91 -3.49
C LEU A 74 9.83 -1.51 -3.56
N GLU A 75 10.63 -1.09 -4.53
CA GLU A 75 11.97 -1.61 -4.76
C GLU A 75 13.04 -0.96 -3.88
N HIS A 76 12.88 0.32 -3.53
CA HIS A 76 13.96 1.10 -2.96
C HIS A 76 13.61 1.87 -1.68
N LEU A 77 12.32 2.13 -1.39
CA LEU A 77 11.94 3.01 -0.28
C LEU A 77 11.32 2.27 0.92
N VAL A 78 10.87 1.04 0.73
CA VAL A 78 10.23 0.27 1.82
C VAL A 78 11.26 -0.15 2.87
N ASN A 79 10.97 0.21 4.12
CA ASN A 79 11.65 -0.34 5.30
C ASN A 79 11.03 -1.71 5.66
N TRP A 80 11.62 -2.79 5.17
CA TRP A 80 11.11 -4.14 5.40
C TRP A 80 11.26 -4.62 6.85
N ASP A 81 12.20 -4.08 7.61
CA ASP A 81 12.37 -4.42 9.03
C ASP A 81 11.20 -3.92 9.86
N ASP A 82 10.75 -2.67 9.62
CA ASP A 82 9.54 -2.09 10.24
C ASP A 82 8.27 -2.87 9.85
N VAL A 83 8.13 -3.23 8.56
CA VAL A 83 7.01 -4.07 8.10
C VAL A 83 6.99 -5.42 8.81
N ALA A 84 8.15 -6.07 8.97
CA ALA A 84 8.26 -7.34 9.66
C ALA A 84 7.99 -7.22 11.17
N GLU A 85 8.41 -6.13 11.81
CA GLU A 85 8.12 -5.84 13.21
C GLU A 85 6.63 -5.61 13.45
N ARG A 86 5.98 -4.78 12.62
CA ARG A 86 4.51 -4.59 12.66
C ARG A 86 3.77 -5.90 12.48
N PHE A 87 4.22 -6.76 11.57
CA PHE A 87 3.59 -8.06 11.35
C PHE A 87 3.73 -8.97 12.57
N ARG A 88 4.91 -9.02 13.19
CA ARG A 88 5.15 -9.77 14.43
C ARG A 88 4.31 -9.27 15.60
N ALA A 89 4.09 -7.97 15.72
CA ALA A 89 3.25 -7.38 16.76
C ALA A 89 1.75 -7.57 16.52
N ALA A 90 1.34 -7.68 15.26
CA ALA A 90 -0.06 -7.83 14.86
C ALA A 90 -0.58 -9.27 14.94
N LYS A 91 0.33 -10.25 14.88
CA LYS A 91 0.03 -11.68 14.94
C LYS A 91 -0.02 -12.17 16.39
#